data_AF-A0A194XWS7-F1
#
_entry.id   AF-A0A194XWS7-F1
#
_cell.length_a   1.000
_cell.length_b   1.000
_cell.length_c   1.000
_cell.angle_alpha   90.00
_cell.angle_beta   90.00
_cell.angle_gamma   90.00
#
_symmetry.space_group_name_H-M   'P 1'
#
loop_
_entity.id
_entity.type
_entity.pdbx_description
1 polymer ?
#
loop_
_entity_poly.entity_id
_entity_poly.type
_entity_poly.pdbx_seq_one_letter_code
_entity_poly.pdbx_strand_id
1 'polypeptide(L)'
;MLSVKPYTKTWKEPGNYNSCLSSVIWVVQLIIFHASACLEKAELGDTLERIEQYCGQFLKQDTETPMGEILGWRLLLFTVSKEVVGSHQAQWDVDEKVLTYKDVDLHIDHVPRLLLSEFQQAQHLLYDELMFGAPNLPRMRAWALKDNLDADAFGWFFG
;
A
#
# COMPACT_ATOMS: atom_id res chain seq x y z
N MET A 1 -0.67 8.90 -4.50
CA MET A 1 -1.44 10.05 -3.99
C MET A 1 -0.72 10.65 -2.78
N LEU A 2 0.01 11.75 -2.95
CA LEU A 2 0.76 12.39 -1.85
C LEU A 2 -0.15 13.39 -1.12
N SER A 3 -0.51 13.09 0.13
CA SER A 3 -1.36 13.96 0.95
C SER A 3 -0.51 14.89 1.82
N VAL A 4 -0.60 16.19 1.60
CA VAL A 4 0.02 17.23 2.43
C VAL A 4 -0.86 17.51 3.65
N LYS A 5 -0.28 17.68 4.83
CA LYS A 5 -1.02 18.13 6.03
C LYS A 5 -1.46 19.59 5.83
N PRO A 6 -2.77 19.91 5.87
CA PRO A 6 -3.25 21.27 5.55
C PRO A 6 -2.67 22.37 6.43
N TYR A 7 -2.46 22.07 7.72
CA TYR A 7 -2.05 23.05 8.71
C TYR A 7 -0.54 23.26 8.81
N THR A 8 0.24 22.19 8.61
CA THR A 8 1.70 22.27 8.75
C THR A 8 2.40 22.40 7.41
N LYS A 9 1.68 22.23 6.29
CA LYS A 9 2.24 22.14 4.92
C LYS A 9 3.36 21.10 4.77
N THR A 10 3.49 20.19 5.74
CA THR A 10 4.46 19.11 5.70
C THR A 10 3.85 17.88 5.05
N TRP A 11 4.69 17.07 4.41
CA TRP A 11 4.29 15.78 3.88
C TRP A 11 3.74 14.90 5.03
N LYS A 12 2.62 14.21 4.81
CA LYS A 12 2.22 13.15 5.74
C LYS A 12 3.26 12.04 5.63
N GLU A 13 3.88 11.71 6.76
CA GLU A 13 4.72 10.53 6.85
C GLU A 13 3.92 9.28 6.43
N PRO A 14 4.53 8.29 5.75
CA PRO A 14 3.86 7.08 5.30
C PRO A 14 3.08 6.35 6.42
N GLY A 15 3.59 6.38 7.67
CA GLY A 15 2.91 5.79 8.84
C GLY A 15 1.59 6.47 9.24
N ASN A 16 1.34 7.68 8.75
CA ASN A 16 0.18 8.48 9.15
C ASN A 16 -1.13 7.98 8.52
N TYR A 17 -1.07 7.39 7.33
CA TYR A 17 -2.26 6.80 6.70
C TYR A 17 -2.64 5.47 7.39
N ASN A 18 -1.66 4.65 7.77
CA ASN A 18 -1.89 3.43 8.56
C ASN A 18 -2.54 3.75 9.92
N SER A 19 -2.13 4.84 10.57
CA SER A 19 -2.79 5.35 11.78
C SER A 19 -4.26 5.70 11.53
N CYS A 20 -4.58 6.43 10.46
CA CYS A 20 -5.96 6.74 10.09
C CYS A 20 -6.82 5.49 9.85
N LEU A 21 -6.31 4.50 9.10
CA LEU A 21 -7.02 3.23 8.88
C LEU A 21 -7.25 2.48 10.19
N SER A 22 -6.25 2.50 11.09
CA SER A 22 -6.37 1.90 12.42
C SER A 22 -7.48 2.57 13.25
N SER A 23 -7.61 3.90 13.19
CA SER A 23 -8.71 4.62 13.84
C SER A 23 -10.08 4.21 13.27
N VAL A 24 -10.21 4.12 11.95
CA VAL A 24 -11.48 3.72 11.31
C VAL A 24 -11.87 2.29 11.71
N ILE A 25 -10.92 1.35 11.68
CA ILE A 25 -11.17 -0.03 12.12
C ILE A 25 -11.63 -0.07 13.58
N TRP A 26 -10.99 0.71 14.44
CA TRP A 26 -11.37 0.77 15.85
C TRP A 26 -12.79 1.33 16.06
N VAL A 27 -13.18 2.37 15.32
CA VAL A 27 -14.57 2.88 15.36
C VAL A 27 -15.57 1.81 14.93
N VAL A 28 -15.28 1.05 13.88
CA VAL A 28 -16.18 -0.03 13.43
C VAL A 28 -16.28 -1.14 14.48
N GLN A 29 -15.16 -1.54 15.09
CA GLN A 29 -15.15 -2.50 16.20
C GLN A 29 -15.99 -2.01 17.37
N LEU A 30 -15.91 -0.72 17.72
CA LEU A 30 -16.76 -0.12 18.76
C LEU A 30 -18.25 -0.14 18.39
N ILE A 31 -18.60 0.14 17.13
CA ILE A 31 -20.00 0.09 16.67
C ILE A 31 -20.55 -1.34 16.80
N ILE A 32 -19.78 -2.35 16.36
CA ILE A 32 -20.16 -3.77 16.47
C ILE A 32 -20.34 -4.17 17.94
N PHE A 33 -19.39 -3.78 18.79
CA PHE A 33 -19.45 -4.05 20.23
C PHE A 33 -20.66 -3.36 20.87
N HIS A 34 -20.86 -2.08 20.60
CA HIS A 34 -21.98 -1.30 21.15
C HIS A 34 -23.33 -1.90 20.74
N ALA A 35 -23.52 -2.20 19.45
CA ALA A 35 -24.73 -2.84 18.95
C ALA A 35 -24.98 -4.18 19.66
N SER A 36 -23.93 -4.97 19.86
CA SER A 36 -24.02 -6.26 20.55
C SER A 36 -24.35 -6.09 22.04
N ALA A 37 -23.72 -5.14 22.73
CA ALA A 37 -24.00 -4.86 24.14
C ALA A 37 -25.43 -4.33 24.36
N CYS A 38 -25.95 -3.51 23.44
CA CYS A 38 -27.34 -3.04 23.50
C CYS A 38 -28.35 -4.18 23.42
N LEU A 39 -28.11 -5.16 22.54
CA LEU A 39 -28.98 -6.33 22.39
C LEU A 39 -28.87 -7.29 23.59
N GLU A 40 -27.68 -7.46 24.16
CA GLU A 40 -27.49 -8.21 25.41
C GLU A 40 -28.33 -7.61 26.54
N LYS A 41 -28.27 -6.28 26.69
CA LYS A 41 -29.03 -5.54 27.69
C LYS A 41 -30.55 -5.67 27.50
N ALA A 42 -30.99 -5.92 26.27
CA ALA A 42 -32.40 -6.18 25.95
C ALA A 42 -32.81 -7.66 26.17
N GLU A 43 -31.96 -8.46 26.85
CA GLU A 43 -32.17 -9.88 27.12
C GLU A 43 -32.28 -10.74 25.84
N LEU A 44 -31.75 -10.25 24.71
CA LEU A 44 -31.68 -10.99 23.45
C LEU A 44 -30.43 -11.87 23.35
N GLY A 45 -29.58 -11.87 24.39
CA GLY A 45 -28.44 -12.79 24.55
C GLY A 45 -27.42 -12.80 23.41
N ASP A 46 -26.63 -13.88 23.40
CA ASP A 46 -25.74 -14.31 22.30
C ASP A 46 -24.74 -13.27 21.80
N THR A 47 -24.25 -12.41 22.70
CA THR A 47 -23.28 -11.36 22.34
C THR A 47 -22.05 -11.88 21.62
N LEU A 48 -21.46 -12.98 22.09
CA LEU A 48 -20.24 -13.51 21.49
C LEU A 48 -20.50 -14.02 20.06
N GLU A 49 -21.52 -14.86 19.87
CA GLU A 49 -21.88 -15.39 18.54
C GLU A 49 -22.21 -14.26 17.56
N ARG A 50 -22.91 -13.22 18.02
CA ARG A 50 -23.25 -12.07 17.20
C ARG A 50 -22.03 -11.22 16.83
N ILE A 51 -21.10 -11.03 17.76
CA ILE A 51 -19.81 -10.38 17.45
C ILE A 51 -19.06 -11.21 16.42
N GLU A 52 -18.97 -12.53 16.59
CA GLU A 52 -18.32 -13.43 15.64
C GLU A 52 -18.98 -13.37 14.26
N GLN A 53 -20.31 -13.32 14.20
CA GLN A 53 -21.06 -13.16 12.96
C GLN A 53 -20.73 -11.83 12.27
N TYR A 54 -20.80 -10.71 12.99
CA TYR A 54 -20.50 -9.39 12.42
C TYR A 54 -19.04 -9.26 12.00
N CYS A 55 -18.11 -9.76 12.81
CA CYS A 55 -16.70 -9.83 12.44
C CYS A 55 -16.52 -10.71 11.19
N GLY A 56 -17.20 -11.85 11.14
CA GLY A 56 -17.13 -12.81 10.04
C GLY A 56 -17.70 -12.29 8.72
N GLN A 57 -18.63 -11.33 8.78
CA GLN A 57 -19.24 -10.71 7.62
C GLN A 57 -18.53 -9.43 7.18
N PHE A 58 -18.09 -8.61 8.12
CA PHE A 58 -17.61 -7.24 7.85
C PHE A 58 -16.13 -7.01 8.16
N LEU A 59 -15.53 -7.73 9.13
CA LEU A 59 -14.14 -7.52 9.56
C LEU A 59 -13.20 -8.62 9.04
N LYS A 60 -13.31 -8.89 7.74
CA LYS A 60 -12.49 -9.87 7.02
C LYS A 60 -11.82 -9.21 5.83
N GLN A 61 -10.50 -9.40 5.73
CA GLN A 61 -9.66 -8.80 4.69
C GLN A 61 -9.90 -9.40 3.29
N ASP A 62 -10.42 -10.63 3.24
CA ASP A 62 -10.69 -11.41 2.03
C ASP A 62 -12.10 -11.20 1.48
N THR A 63 -12.88 -10.30 2.08
CA THR A 63 -14.24 -9.98 1.63
C THR A 63 -14.24 -8.71 0.77
N GLU A 64 -14.94 -8.74 -0.36
CA GLU A 64 -15.17 -7.57 -1.24
C GLU A 64 -16.15 -6.56 -0.61
N THR A 65 -15.74 -5.94 0.50
CA THR A 65 -16.49 -4.92 1.22
C THR A 65 -15.58 -3.73 1.51
N PRO A 66 -16.12 -2.52 1.76
CA PRO A 66 -15.29 -1.37 2.15
C PRO A 66 -14.37 -1.65 3.35
N MET A 67 -14.83 -2.46 4.31
CA MET A 67 -14.02 -2.85 5.46
C MET A 67 -12.95 -3.88 5.11
N GLY A 68 -13.24 -4.82 4.21
CA GLY A 68 -12.24 -5.75 3.69
C GLY A 68 -11.11 -5.02 2.96
N GLU A 69 -11.45 -4.06 2.11
CA GLU A 69 -10.47 -3.17 1.48
C GLU A 69 -9.63 -2.40 2.51
N ILE A 70 -10.26 -1.76 3.50
CA ILE A 70 -9.55 -1.04 4.57
C ILE A 70 -8.58 -1.95 5.33
N LEU A 71 -9.01 -3.18 5.65
CA LEU A 71 -8.19 -4.18 6.34
C LEU A 71 -7.03 -4.66 5.47
N GLY A 72 -7.28 -4.90 4.18
CA GLY A 72 -6.26 -5.26 3.19
C GLY A 72 -5.21 -4.16 3.02
N TRP A 73 -5.65 -2.91 2.85
CA TRP A 73 -4.76 -1.75 2.78
C TRP A 73 -3.92 -1.59 4.05
N ARG A 74 -4.51 -1.79 5.23
CA ARG A 74 -3.77 -1.75 6.50
C ARG A 74 -2.69 -2.83 6.55
N LEU A 75 -3.02 -4.06 6.14
CA LEU A 75 -2.06 -5.17 6.14
C LEU A 75 -0.91 -4.89 5.17
N LEU A 76 -1.22 -4.45 3.95
CA LEU A 76 -0.22 -4.08 2.95
C LEU A 76 0.70 -2.98 3.47
N LEU A 77 0.13 -1.89 4.00
CA LEU A 77 0.90 -0.77 4.54
C LEU A 77 1.75 -1.17 5.74
N PHE A 78 1.27 -2.10 6.56
CA PHE A 78 2.07 -2.65 7.66
C PHE A 78 3.26 -3.45 7.14
N THR A 79 3.06 -4.33 6.14
CA THR A 79 4.15 -5.07 5.50
C THR A 79 5.16 -4.14 4.87
N VAL A 80 4.72 -3.18 4.04
CA VAL A 80 5.58 -2.18 3.43
C VAL A 80 6.33 -1.38 4.51
N SER A 81 5.66 -0.98 5.60
CA SER A 81 6.30 -0.22 6.68
C SER A 81 7.41 -0.98 7.42
N LYS A 82 7.36 -2.32 7.48
CA LYS A 82 8.43 -3.13 8.06
C LYS A 82 9.69 -3.15 7.19
N GLU A 83 9.52 -2.96 5.89
CA GLU A 83 10.61 -2.93 4.91
C GLU A 83 11.13 -1.52 4.65
N VAL A 84 10.41 -0.48 5.13
CA VAL A 84 10.87 0.90 5.07
C VAL A 84 12.04 1.09 6.02
N VAL A 85 13.18 1.44 5.43
CA VAL A 85 14.36 1.93 6.14
C VAL A 85 14.00 3.16 6.96
N GLY A 86 14.15 3.07 8.29
CA GLY A 86 13.89 4.20 9.18
C GLY A 86 14.85 5.36 8.87
N SER A 87 14.39 6.60 9.04
CA SER A 87 15.20 7.82 8.78
C SER A 87 16.48 7.91 9.61
N HIS A 88 16.59 7.16 10.70
CA HIS A 88 17.79 7.05 11.54
C HIS A 88 18.73 5.91 11.10
N GLN A 89 18.26 5.03 10.21
CA GLN A 89 18.99 3.84 9.78
C GLN A 89 19.77 4.10 8.49
N ALA A 90 19.39 5.11 7.71
CA ALA A 90 20.16 5.60 6.59
C ALA A 90 20.61 7.04 6.83
N GLN A 91 21.85 7.34 6.48
CA GLN A 91 22.49 8.63 6.71
C GLN A 91 22.97 9.19 5.37
N TRP A 92 22.71 10.47 5.15
CA TRP A 92 23.31 11.21 4.05
C TRP A 92 24.66 11.76 4.48
N ASP A 93 25.62 11.76 3.57
CA ASP A 93 26.82 12.59 3.72
C ASP A 93 26.47 14.09 3.68
N VAL A 94 27.43 14.93 4.06
CA VAL A 94 27.24 16.38 4.19
C VAL A 94 26.82 17.03 2.87
N ASP A 95 27.26 16.46 1.75
CA ASP A 95 27.02 16.97 0.40
C ASP A 95 25.78 16.34 -0.28
N GLU A 96 25.04 15.48 0.42
CA GLU A 96 23.87 14.73 -0.06
C GLU A 96 24.15 13.94 -1.37
N LYS A 97 25.37 13.40 -1.50
CA LYS A 97 25.82 12.58 -2.63
C LYS A 97 25.79 11.10 -2.33
N VAL A 98 25.96 10.72 -1.07
CA VAL A 98 26.03 9.33 -0.63
C VAL A 98 24.96 9.07 0.42
N LEU A 99 24.13 8.07 0.15
CA LEU A 99 23.21 7.50 1.12
C LEU A 99 23.82 6.22 1.68
N THR A 100 24.21 6.23 2.95
CA THR A 100 24.73 5.05 3.65
C THR A 100 23.61 4.39 4.43
N TYR A 101 23.35 3.10 4.17
CA TYR A 101 22.44 2.29 4.97
C TYR A 101 23.19 1.05 5.48
N LYS A 102 23.27 0.90 6.81
CA LYS A 102 24.18 -0.07 7.46
C LYS A 102 25.62 0.17 6.99
N ASP A 103 26.21 -0.79 6.27
CA ASP A 103 27.57 -0.72 5.73
C ASP A 103 27.58 -0.65 4.20
N VAL A 104 26.46 -0.23 3.59
CA VAL A 104 26.29 -0.12 2.14
C VAL A 104 26.13 1.35 1.75
N ASP A 105 27.03 1.82 0.91
CA ASP A 105 26.99 3.17 0.35
C ASP A 105 26.33 3.18 -1.03
N LEU A 106 25.27 3.97 -1.18
CA LEU A 106 24.63 4.26 -2.45
C LEU A 106 24.95 5.69 -2.87
N HIS A 107 25.84 5.84 -3.85
CA HIS A 107 26.11 7.14 -4.45
C HIS A 107 24.98 7.53 -5.41
N ILE A 108 24.53 8.78 -5.40
CA ILE A 108 23.33 9.21 -6.13
C ILE A 108 23.45 9.04 -7.66
N ASP A 109 24.67 9.12 -8.20
CA ASP A 109 24.98 8.86 -9.61
C ASP A 109 24.89 7.36 -9.98
N HIS A 110 24.81 6.47 -9.00
CA HIS A 110 24.56 5.04 -9.20
C HIS A 110 23.06 4.78 -9.43
N VAL A 111 22.18 5.64 -8.93
CA VAL A 111 20.72 5.44 -9.01
C VAL A 111 20.23 5.27 -10.46
N PRO A 112 20.63 6.10 -11.44
CA PRO A 112 20.23 5.88 -12.83
C PRO A 112 20.68 4.52 -13.38
N ARG A 113 21.86 4.05 -12.96
CA ARG A 113 22.42 2.76 -13.40
C ARG A 113 21.65 1.59 -12.80
N LEU A 114 21.32 1.66 -11.51
CA LEU A 114 20.50 0.68 -10.81
C LEU A 114 19.09 0.62 -11.40
N LEU A 115 18.44 1.76 -11.60
CA LEU A 115 17.12 1.80 -12.23
C LEU A 115 17.14 1.16 -13.62
N LEU A 116 18.17 1.44 -14.42
CA LEU A 116 18.32 0.82 -15.73
C LEU A 116 18.55 -0.69 -15.64
N SER A 117 19.36 -1.18 -14.71
CA SER A 117 19.62 -2.62 -14.55
C SER A 117 18.36 -3.37 -14.12
N GLU A 118 17.65 -2.87 -13.11
CA GLU A 118 16.41 -3.49 -12.63
C GLU A 118 15.33 -3.47 -13.72
N PHE A 119 15.23 -2.38 -14.47
CA PHE A 119 14.28 -2.28 -15.58
C PHE A 119 14.60 -3.28 -16.70
N GLN A 120 15.88 -3.45 -17.05
CA GLN A 120 16.31 -4.45 -18.03
C GLN A 120 16.03 -5.88 -17.54
N GLN A 121 16.30 -6.15 -16.26
CA GLN A 121 16.00 -7.46 -15.67
C GLN A 121 14.50 -7.75 -15.65
N ALA A 122 13.67 -6.78 -15.28
CA ALA A 122 12.22 -6.92 -15.33
C ALA A 122 11.71 -7.16 -16.76
N GLN A 123 12.28 -6.47 -17.75
CA GLN A 123 11.96 -6.73 -19.16
C GLN A 123 12.35 -8.14 -19.60
N HIS A 124 13.52 -8.62 -19.21
CA HIS A 124 13.97 -9.97 -19.51
C HIS A 124 13.00 -11.00 -18.92
N LEU A 125 12.69 -10.89 -17.63
CA LEU A 125 11.76 -11.79 -16.95
C LEU A 125 10.36 -11.75 -17.60
N LEU A 126 9.86 -10.58 -17.95
CA LEU A 126 8.56 -10.48 -18.59
C LEU A 126 8.55 -11.09 -20.00
N TYR A 127 9.45 -10.65 -20.89
CA TYR A 127 9.35 -11.00 -22.31
C TYR A 127 9.98 -12.34 -22.64
N ASP A 128 11.07 -12.70 -21.98
CA ASP A 128 11.85 -13.89 -22.33
C ASP A 128 11.42 -15.09 -21.48
N GLU A 129 11.08 -14.89 -20.20
CA GLU A 129 10.62 -15.97 -19.32
C GLU A 129 9.09 -16.11 -19.32
N LEU A 130 8.35 -15.09 -18.83
CA LEU A 130 6.90 -15.20 -18.60
C LEU A 130 6.09 -15.23 -19.89
N MET A 131 6.50 -14.48 -20.90
CA MET A 131 5.88 -14.47 -22.23
C MET A 131 6.54 -15.47 -23.19
N PHE A 132 7.42 -16.34 -22.68
CA PHE A 132 8.09 -17.41 -23.41
C PHE A 132 8.79 -16.94 -24.70
N GLY A 133 9.34 -15.73 -24.72
CA GLY A 133 10.02 -15.15 -25.88
C GLY A 133 9.11 -14.86 -27.07
N ALA A 134 7.79 -14.74 -26.88
CA ALA A 134 6.83 -14.55 -27.97
C ALA A 134 7.14 -13.29 -28.81
N PRO A 135 7.57 -13.42 -30.08
CA PRO A 135 8.12 -12.30 -30.85
C PRO A 135 7.04 -11.33 -31.37
N ASN A 136 5.78 -11.77 -31.39
CA ASN A 136 4.67 -11.03 -32.00
C ASN A 136 3.83 -10.23 -31.00
N LEU A 137 4.20 -10.24 -29.71
CA LEU A 137 3.51 -9.46 -28.71
C LEU A 137 4.09 -8.04 -28.68
N PRO A 138 3.24 -7.00 -28.77
CA PRO A 138 3.72 -5.63 -28.70
C PRO A 138 4.44 -5.42 -27.36
N ARG A 139 5.72 -5.04 -27.43
CA ARG A 139 6.47 -4.69 -26.22
C ARG A 139 5.86 -3.44 -25.60
N MET A 140 5.25 -3.59 -24.44
CA MET A 140 4.86 -2.49 -23.58
C MET A 140 6.09 -1.63 -23.28
N ARG A 141 5.98 -0.35 -23.62
CA ARG A 141 6.99 0.66 -23.30
C ARG A 141 6.46 1.48 -22.15
N ALA A 142 7.16 1.49 -21.02
CA ALA A 142 6.74 2.22 -19.83
C ALA A 142 6.51 3.72 -20.10
N TRP A 143 7.27 4.33 -21.03
CA TRP A 143 7.07 5.72 -21.46
C TRP A 143 5.85 5.93 -22.36
N ALA A 144 5.32 4.87 -22.97
CA ALA A 144 4.09 4.94 -23.74
C ALA A 144 2.86 4.87 -22.82
N LEU A 145 3.03 4.45 -21.56
CA LEU A 145 1.98 4.53 -20.56
C LEU A 145 1.75 5.99 -20.21
N LYS A 146 0.56 6.49 -20.56
CA LYS A 146 0.11 7.83 -20.18
C LYS A 146 -0.90 7.68 -19.06
N ASP A 147 -0.68 8.40 -17.97
CA ASP A 147 -1.71 8.55 -16.95
C ASP A 147 -2.82 9.44 -17.54
N ASN A 148 -4.05 8.94 -17.55
CA ASN A 148 -5.21 9.71 -17.97
C ASN A 148 -6.17 9.78 -16.79
N LEU A 149 -6.02 10.84 -15.99
CA LEU A 149 -6.81 11.09 -14.80
C LEU A 149 -8.30 11.32 -15.10
N ASP A 150 -8.64 11.60 -16.37
CA ASP A 150 -10.01 11.79 -16.85
C ASP A 150 -10.59 10.50 -17.48
N ALA A 151 -9.85 9.38 -17.47
CA ALA A 151 -10.34 8.11 -18.00
C ALA A 151 -11.28 7.43 -16.99
N ASP A 152 -12.58 7.40 -17.31
CA ASP A 152 -13.60 6.69 -16.52
C ASP A 152 -13.57 5.15 -16.70
N ALA A 153 -12.68 4.62 -17.54
CA ALA A 153 -12.54 3.18 -17.81
C ALA A 153 -11.25 2.61 -17.20
N PHE A 154 -11.37 1.49 -16.49
CA PHE A 154 -10.22 0.76 -15.96
C PHE A 154 -9.42 0.09 -17.10
N GLY A 155 -8.14 0.44 -17.25
CA GLY A 155 -7.25 -0.16 -18.25
C GLY A 155 -5.98 0.65 -18.51
N TRP A 156 -5.08 0.10 -19.33
CA TRP A 156 -3.85 0.78 -19.74
C TRP A 156 -4.14 1.79 -20.86
N PHE A 157 -3.75 3.05 -20.66
CA PHE A 157 -3.89 4.10 -21.68
C PHE A 157 -2.54 4.38 -22.34
N PHE A 158 -2.47 4.14 -23.65
CA PHE A 158 -1.25 4.36 -24.44
C PHE A 158 -1.29 5.62 -25.32
N GLY A 159 -2.42 6.34 -25.29
CA GLY A 159 -2.73 7.62 -25.95
C GLY A 159 -2.25 7.78 -27.39
#